data_AF-W7DIR8-F1
#
_entry.id   AF-W7DIR8-F1
#
_cell.length_a   1.000
_cell.length_b   1.000
_cell.length_c   1.000
_cell.angle_alpha   90.00
_cell.angle_beta   90.00
_cell.angle_gamma   90.00
#
_symmetry.space_group_name_H-M   'P 1'
#
loop_
_entity.id
_entity.type
_entity.pdbx_description
1 polymer ?
#
loop_
_entity_poly.entity_id
_entity_poly.type
_entity_poly.pdbx_seq_one_letter_code
_entity_poly.pdbx_strand_id
1 'polypeptide(L)'
;MSAMKINQLEIENVKRVKAVKFEPAKNGLTILGGKNNQGKTSVLDAIAWALGGNKYKPSQSTREGSVTPPFLSVKLNNGLIVERKGKNSELKVLDPNGEKGGQQLLNSFVEEFAIDLPKFMNATNKEKAQILLKIIGVGDQLFQLEEQEHDMYNQRHAIGQIMDQKVKFAKEQPYYPDAPKEIVSASDLISKQSEILARNGENQKKRSQLQQLQQQFEFENQRIQELEMQLDELKNTHSKTTTDLEIANKTVQELQDESTEELEKNIAEIDEVNRLVRANLDKDKAEDDAKQYQQQYNELTSKINKIREEKTELLNHAELPLEGLSVVDGELTYNEQKWDNMSGSDQLKVSTAIVRKLKPDCGFILLDKLEQMDADVLEEFGKWLEEQDLQAIATRVSVGEECSIIIEDGYIKENDYTTQPPNPTNWKEGEF
;
A
#
# COMPACT_ATOMS: atom_id res chain seq x y z
N MET A 1 -3.45 38.52 -9.71
CA MET A 1 -2.81 39.01 -10.95
C MET A 1 -3.36 38.16 -12.09
N SER A 2 -3.49 38.72 -13.30
CA SER A 2 -3.88 37.92 -14.47
C SER A 2 -2.77 36.93 -14.80
N ALA A 3 -3.11 35.68 -15.15
CA ALA A 3 -2.13 34.71 -15.63
C ALA A 3 -1.40 35.23 -16.87
N MET A 4 -0.12 34.87 -17.01
CA MET A 4 0.76 35.34 -18.07
C MET A 4 0.40 34.69 -19.41
N LYS A 5 0.12 35.51 -20.42
CA LYS A 5 -0.30 35.09 -21.76
C LYS A 5 0.56 35.75 -22.83
N ILE A 6 0.67 35.11 -23.98
CA ILE A 6 1.37 35.64 -25.14
C ILE A 6 0.42 36.60 -25.86
N ASN A 7 0.81 37.87 -25.98
CA ASN A 7 0.02 38.90 -26.66
C ASN A 7 0.43 39.06 -28.12
N GLN A 8 1.71 38.96 -28.42
CA GLN A 8 2.22 39.14 -29.79
C GLN A 8 3.50 38.34 -30.00
N LEU A 9 3.65 37.79 -31.20
CA LEU A 9 4.81 37.03 -31.64
C LEU A 9 5.39 37.62 -32.92
N GLU A 10 6.72 37.72 -32.99
CA GLU A 10 7.48 38.04 -34.20
C GLU A 10 8.67 37.08 -34.30
N ILE A 11 8.75 36.34 -35.41
CA ILE A 11 9.74 35.28 -35.63
C ILE A 11 10.28 35.43 -37.04
N GLU A 12 11.60 35.55 -37.18
CA GLU A 12 12.27 35.61 -38.47
C GLU A 12 13.49 34.69 -38.52
N ASN A 13 13.66 34.02 -39.67
CA ASN A 13 14.82 33.18 -39.98
C ASN A 13 15.12 32.09 -38.94
N VAL A 14 14.09 31.50 -38.33
CA VAL A 14 14.22 30.41 -37.35
C VAL A 14 13.78 29.08 -37.96
N LYS A 15 14.68 28.11 -38.08
CA LYS A 15 14.46 26.81 -38.72
C LYS A 15 13.82 26.96 -40.11
N ARG A 16 12.52 26.70 -40.25
CA ARG A 16 11.79 26.83 -41.53
C ARG A 16 10.99 28.14 -41.65
N VAL A 17 10.91 28.93 -40.58
CA VAL A 17 10.21 30.22 -40.58
C VAL A 17 11.06 31.26 -41.30
N LYS A 18 10.48 31.92 -42.30
CA LYS A 18 11.08 33.07 -42.99
C LYS A 18 10.73 34.35 -42.24
N ALA A 19 9.43 34.66 -42.13
CA ALA A 19 8.91 35.75 -41.32
C ALA A 19 7.45 35.46 -40.92
N VAL A 20 7.17 35.47 -39.62
CA VAL A 20 5.84 35.24 -39.05
C VAL A 20 5.60 36.29 -37.97
N LYS A 21 4.47 36.99 -38.05
CA LYS A 21 4.02 37.95 -37.05
C LYS A 21 2.52 37.82 -36.84
N PHE A 22 2.09 37.54 -35.61
CA PHE A 22 0.67 37.42 -35.29
C PHE A 22 0.39 37.64 -33.80
N GLU A 23 -0.89 37.84 -33.50
CA GLU A 23 -1.43 37.91 -32.15
C GLU A 23 -2.31 36.67 -31.93
N PRO A 24 -1.93 35.72 -31.06
CA PRO A 24 -2.78 34.59 -30.74
C PRO A 24 -4.04 35.06 -29.97
N ALA A 25 -5.09 34.26 -30.01
CA ALA A 25 -6.30 34.53 -29.22
C ALA A 25 -5.94 34.64 -27.73
N LYS A 26 -6.54 35.61 -27.03
CA LYS A 26 -6.24 35.84 -25.59
C LYS A 26 -6.53 34.60 -24.75
N ASN A 27 -7.64 33.93 -25.06
CA ASN A 27 -8.10 32.69 -24.43
C ASN A 27 -8.49 31.70 -25.53
N GLY A 28 -8.59 30.42 -25.17
CA GLY A 28 -8.99 29.37 -26.08
C GLY A 28 -7.84 28.85 -26.94
N LEU A 29 -8.21 28.20 -28.03
CA LEU A 29 -7.28 27.47 -28.90
C LEU A 29 -6.95 28.28 -30.17
N THR A 30 -5.67 28.60 -30.35
CA THR A 30 -5.13 29.14 -31.61
C THR A 30 -4.45 28.03 -32.39
N ILE A 31 -4.99 27.63 -33.54
CA ILE A 31 -4.44 26.55 -34.37
C ILE A 31 -3.60 27.14 -35.52
N LEU A 32 -2.32 26.79 -35.52
CA LEU A 32 -1.40 26.97 -36.63
C LEU A 32 -1.58 25.80 -37.61
N GLY A 33 -2.28 26.06 -38.72
CA GLY A 33 -2.51 25.16 -39.83
C GLY A 33 -1.45 25.25 -40.93
N GLY A 34 -1.48 24.31 -41.87
CA GLY A 34 -0.60 24.22 -43.02
C GLY A 34 -0.20 22.78 -43.33
N LYS A 35 0.33 22.53 -44.53
CA LYS A 35 0.86 21.20 -44.91
C LYS A 35 2.10 20.84 -44.09
N ASN A 36 2.57 19.61 -44.22
CA ASN A 36 3.86 19.20 -43.67
C ASN A 36 5.00 20.07 -44.23
N ASN A 37 6.04 20.27 -43.41
CA ASN A 37 7.25 21.02 -43.73
C ASN A 37 7.08 22.54 -43.99
N GLN A 38 5.91 23.12 -43.72
CA GLN A 38 5.67 24.55 -43.96
C GLN A 38 6.21 25.49 -42.85
N GLY A 39 6.61 24.95 -41.70
CA GLY A 39 7.18 25.75 -40.60
C GLY A 39 6.33 25.86 -39.33
N LYS A 40 5.19 25.16 -39.24
CA LYS A 40 4.30 25.15 -38.06
C LYS A 40 5.02 24.84 -36.74
N THR A 41 5.63 23.67 -36.63
CA THR A 41 6.40 23.27 -35.44
C THR A 41 7.60 24.21 -35.21
N SER A 42 8.16 24.81 -36.27
CA SER A 42 9.23 25.80 -36.12
C SER A 42 8.78 27.09 -35.42
N VAL A 43 7.50 27.45 -35.53
CA VAL A 43 6.90 28.56 -34.74
C VAL A 43 6.80 28.17 -33.27
N LEU A 44 6.31 26.97 -32.94
CA LEU A 44 6.28 26.51 -31.54
C LEU A 44 7.69 26.41 -30.94
N ASP A 45 8.65 25.84 -31.66
CA ASP A 45 10.05 25.75 -31.23
C ASP A 45 10.66 27.13 -30.96
N ALA A 46 10.30 28.12 -31.76
CA ALA A 46 10.74 29.50 -31.60
C ALA A 46 10.17 30.14 -30.33
N ILE A 47 8.88 29.93 -30.02
CA ILE A 47 8.25 30.37 -28.78
C ILE A 47 8.90 29.67 -27.58
N ALA A 48 9.07 28.35 -27.67
CA ALA A 48 9.72 27.55 -26.65
C ALA A 48 11.15 28.01 -26.35
N TRP A 49 11.93 28.32 -27.39
CA TRP A 49 13.28 28.86 -27.23
C TRP A 49 13.29 30.27 -26.64
N ALA A 50 12.37 31.13 -27.07
CA ALA A 50 12.25 32.48 -26.53
C ALA A 50 11.99 32.45 -25.02
N LEU A 51 11.01 31.67 -24.58
CA LEU A 51 10.53 31.67 -23.19
C LEU A 51 11.26 30.67 -22.28
N GLY A 52 11.59 29.48 -22.77
CA GLY A 52 12.20 28.39 -22.00
C GLY A 52 13.74 28.40 -21.94
N GLY A 53 14.39 29.36 -22.62
CA GLY A 53 15.83 29.49 -22.55
C GLY A 53 16.59 28.55 -23.49
N ASN A 54 17.92 28.47 -23.32
CA ASN A 54 18.80 27.69 -24.20
C ASN A 54 18.55 26.17 -24.16
N LYS A 55 17.81 25.65 -23.18
CA LYS A 55 17.38 24.25 -23.13
C LYS A 55 16.51 23.86 -24.33
N TYR A 56 15.77 24.83 -24.88
CA TYR A 56 14.91 24.66 -26.05
C TYR A 56 15.54 25.24 -27.33
N LYS A 57 16.83 25.63 -27.29
CA LYS A 57 17.52 26.14 -28.48
C LYS A 57 17.66 25.01 -29.50
N PRO A 58 17.15 25.18 -30.74
CA PRO A 58 17.38 24.20 -31.79
C PRO A 58 18.89 24.07 -32.06
N SER A 59 19.36 22.83 -32.31
CA SER A 59 20.75 22.55 -32.67
C SER A 59 21.20 23.38 -33.86
N GLN A 60 20.34 23.46 -34.89
CA GLN A 60 20.41 24.42 -35.98
C GLN A 60 19.21 25.36 -35.91
N SER A 61 19.42 26.54 -35.33
CA SER A 61 18.37 27.55 -35.13
C SER A 61 18.21 28.48 -36.34
N THR A 62 19.29 28.81 -37.03
CA THR A 62 19.26 29.63 -38.24
C THR A 62 18.60 28.88 -39.39
N ARG A 63 17.71 29.57 -40.11
CA ARG A 63 17.13 29.07 -41.35
C ARG A 63 18.20 28.78 -42.39
N GLU A 64 18.12 27.61 -43.01
CA GLU A 64 19.02 27.24 -44.12
C GLU A 64 18.91 28.27 -45.27
N GLY A 65 20.08 28.71 -45.75
CA GLY A 65 20.17 29.73 -46.80
C GLY A 65 19.94 31.18 -46.35
N SER A 66 19.68 31.43 -45.05
CA SER A 66 19.60 32.80 -44.52
C SER A 66 20.99 33.38 -44.27
N VAL A 67 21.21 34.62 -44.72
CA VAL A 67 22.41 35.42 -44.40
C VAL A 67 22.22 36.29 -43.15
N THR A 68 20.98 36.46 -42.71
CA THR A 68 20.60 37.18 -41.50
C THR A 68 20.40 36.21 -40.33
N PRO A 69 20.86 36.58 -39.12
CA PRO A 69 20.68 35.74 -37.94
C PRO A 69 19.20 35.66 -37.53
N PRO A 70 18.82 34.64 -36.72
CA PRO A 70 17.49 34.53 -36.12
C PRO A 70 17.07 35.79 -35.36
N PHE A 71 15.81 36.18 -35.53
CA PHE A 71 15.14 37.19 -34.71
C PHE A 71 13.88 36.60 -34.10
N LEU A 72 13.71 36.80 -32.79
CA LEU A 72 12.55 36.39 -32.02
C LEU A 72 12.13 37.56 -31.13
N SER A 73 10.85 37.88 -31.10
CA SER A 73 10.25 38.79 -30.14
C SER A 73 8.91 38.22 -29.66
N VAL A 74 8.77 38.08 -28.35
CA VAL A 74 7.54 37.63 -27.70
C VAL A 74 7.12 38.71 -26.71
N LYS A 75 5.94 39.30 -26.92
CA LYS A 75 5.36 40.26 -25.99
C LYS A 75 4.28 39.58 -25.17
N LEU A 76 4.39 39.68 -23.85
CA LEU A 76 3.44 39.11 -22.90
C LEU A 76 2.39 40.13 -22.51
N ASN A 77 1.24 39.67 -22.03
CA ASN A 77 0.09 40.50 -21.66
C ASN A 77 0.37 41.50 -20.54
N ASN A 78 1.35 41.24 -19.67
CA ASN A 78 1.81 42.15 -18.64
C ASN A 78 2.78 43.23 -19.15
N GLY A 79 3.08 43.24 -20.46
CA GLY A 79 3.99 44.20 -21.10
C GLY A 79 5.44 43.76 -21.16
N LEU A 80 5.81 42.60 -20.61
CA LEU A 80 7.15 42.04 -20.72
C LEU A 80 7.47 41.71 -22.19
N ILE A 81 8.66 42.09 -22.66
CA ILE A 81 9.14 41.79 -24.01
C ILE A 81 10.36 40.89 -23.90
N VAL A 82 10.31 39.75 -24.58
CA VAL A 82 11.38 38.76 -24.66
C VAL A 82 11.92 38.73 -26.08
N GLU A 83 13.13 39.24 -26.26
CA GLU A 83 13.80 39.25 -27.56
C GLU A 83 14.99 38.30 -27.57
N ARG A 84 15.20 37.61 -28.71
CA ARG A 84 16.48 37.00 -29.05
C ARG A 84 16.95 37.55 -30.39
N LYS A 85 18.11 38.22 -30.40
CA LYS A 85 18.65 38.85 -31.61
C LYS A 85 20.17 38.87 -31.67
N GLY A 86 20.68 39.13 -32.87
CA GLY A 86 22.13 39.18 -33.13
C GLY A 86 22.73 37.82 -33.47
N LYS A 87 24.03 37.80 -33.80
CA LYS A 87 24.74 36.60 -34.30
C LYS A 87 24.65 35.39 -33.38
N ASN A 88 24.60 35.62 -32.07
CA ASN A 88 24.51 34.57 -31.05
C ASN A 88 23.07 34.37 -30.53
N SER A 89 22.10 35.11 -31.05
CA SER A 89 20.71 35.15 -30.57
C SER A 89 20.64 35.43 -29.07
N GLU A 90 21.30 36.52 -28.65
CA GLU A 90 21.38 36.96 -27.26
C GLU A 90 19.99 37.29 -26.73
N LEU A 91 19.70 36.78 -25.51
CA LEU A 91 18.45 37.05 -24.81
C LEU A 91 18.45 38.48 -24.26
N LYS A 92 17.37 39.21 -24.54
CA LYS A 92 17.05 40.48 -23.89
C LYS A 92 15.62 40.37 -23.36
N VAL A 93 15.47 40.51 -22.06
CA VAL A 93 14.16 40.60 -21.41
C VAL A 93 13.99 42.04 -20.97
N LEU A 94 12.92 42.69 -21.40
CA LEU A 94 12.58 44.06 -21.05
C LEU A 94 11.27 44.05 -20.29
N ASP A 95 11.24 44.69 -19.12
CA ASP A 95 10.00 44.92 -18.40
C ASP A 95 9.21 46.11 -19.00
N PRO A 96 7.96 46.36 -18.56
CA PRO A 96 7.17 47.49 -19.04
C PRO A 96 7.80 48.86 -18.76
N ASN A 97 8.70 48.96 -17.78
CA ASN A 97 9.40 50.18 -17.40
C ASN A 97 10.73 50.38 -18.18
N GLY A 98 11.13 49.41 -19.00
CA GLY A 98 12.37 49.41 -19.77
C GLY A 98 13.61 48.87 -19.02
N GLU A 99 13.43 48.30 -17.83
CA GLU A 99 14.47 47.63 -17.07
C GLU A 99 14.80 46.25 -17.69
N LYS A 100 16.08 45.88 -17.61
CA LYS A 100 16.56 44.61 -18.17
C LYS A 100 16.35 43.48 -17.17
N GLY A 101 15.54 42.49 -17.55
CA GLY A 101 15.41 41.21 -16.86
C GLY A 101 16.36 40.14 -17.41
N GLY A 102 16.42 39.02 -16.70
CA GLY A 102 17.12 37.80 -17.15
C GLY A 102 16.17 36.61 -17.30
N GLN A 103 16.72 35.46 -17.69
CA GLN A 103 15.95 34.21 -17.81
C GLN A 103 15.31 33.78 -16.48
N GLN A 104 15.91 34.11 -15.33
CA GLN A 104 15.32 33.81 -14.02
C GLN A 104 13.96 34.49 -13.81
N LEU A 105 13.79 35.70 -14.33
CA LEU A 105 12.49 36.40 -14.28
C LEU A 105 11.46 35.65 -15.14
N LEU A 106 11.83 35.19 -16.33
CA LEU A 106 10.94 34.36 -17.17
C LEU A 106 10.58 33.04 -16.49
N ASN A 107 11.57 32.38 -15.89
CA ASN A 107 11.37 31.13 -15.17
C ASN A 107 10.49 31.29 -13.93
N SER A 108 10.20 32.50 -13.45
CA SER A 108 9.23 32.71 -12.37
C SER A 108 7.77 32.63 -12.85
N PHE A 109 7.52 32.89 -14.14
CA PHE A 109 6.17 32.91 -14.71
C PHE A 109 5.87 31.78 -15.69
N VAL A 110 6.91 31.19 -16.30
CA VAL A 110 6.75 30.13 -17.31
C VAL A 110 7.06 28.77 -16.70
N GLU A 111 6.24 27.77 -17.02
CA GLU A 111 6.43 26.37 -16.61
C GLU A 111 7.02 25.53 -17.73
N GLU A 112 7.88 24.56 -17.39
CA GLU A 112 8.59 23.74 -18.39
C GLU A 112 7.61 22.92 -19.25
N PHE A 113 6.61 22.32 -18.61
CA PHE A 113 5.60 21.51 -19.30
C PHE A 113 4.57 22.35 -20.06
N ALA A 114 4.41 23.64 -19.73
CA ALA A 114 3.58 24.54 -20.53
C ALA A 114 4.23 24.85 -21.89
N ILE A 115 5.56 24.78 -21.95
CA ILE A 115 6.35 24.95 -23.16
C ILE A 115 6.41 23.66 -24.00
N ASP A 116 6.33 22.49 -23.35
CA ASP A 116 6.39 21.18 -23.99
C ASP A 116 5.47 20.17 -23.29
N LEU A 117 4.17 20.26 -23.58
CA LEU A 117 3.18 19.32 -23.08
C LEU A 117 3.40 17.88 -23.57
N PRO A 118 3.84 17.64 -24.83
CA PRO A 118 4.18 16.30 -25.30
C PRO A 118 5.17 15.57 -24.39
N LYS A 119 6.14 16.28 -23.79
CA LYS A 119 7.06 15.67 -22.82
C LYS A 119 6.33 15.10 -21.59
N PHE A 120 5.31 15.78 -21.08
CA PHE A 120 4.49 15.25 -19.98
C PHE A 120 3.65 14.05 -20.44
N MET A 121 3.01 14.15 -21.60
CA MET A 121 2.16 13.07 -22.13
C MET A 121 2.94 11.78 -22.38
N ASN A 122 4.19 11.90 -22.83
CA ASN A 122 5.07 10.76 -23.09
C ASN A 122 5.83 10.26 -21.85
N ALA A 123 5.69 10.91 -20.69
CA ALA A 123 6.29 10.44 -19.44
C ALA A 123 5.66 9.10 -19.00
N THR A 124 6.37 8.33 -18.18
CA THR A 124 5.83 7.07 -17.65
C THR A 124 4.65 7.32 -16.70
N ASN A 125 3.75 6.34 -16.54
CA ASN A 125 2.60 6.47 -15.62
C ASN A 125 3.03 6.86 -14.20
N LYS A 126 4.15 6.29 -13.73
CA LYS A 126 4.74 6.60 -12.44
C LYS A 126 5.23 8.04 -12.35
N GLU A 127 5.91 8.56 -13.37
CA GLU A 127 6.35 9.96 -13.41
C GLU A 127 5.16 10.92 -13.41
N LYS A 128 4.10 10.62 -14.18
CA LYS A 128 2.87 11.43 -14.20
C LYS A 128 2.21 11.49 -12.83
N ALA A 129 2.05 10.34 -12.16
CA ALA A 129 1.50 10.27 -10.82
C ALA A 129 2.37 11.03 -9.81
N GLN A 130 3.70 10.88 -9.86
CA GLN A 130 4.62 11.60 -8.99
C GLN A 130 4.54 13.13 -9.19
N ILE A 131 4.41 13.60 -10.42
CA ILE A 131 4.22 15.04 -10.71
C ILE A 131 2.93 15.52 -10.06
N LEU A 132 1.82 14.79 -10.21
CA LEU A 132 0.54 15.13 -9.60
C LEU A 132 0.62 15.17 -8.06
N LEU A 133 1.20 14.14 -7.44
CA LEU A 133 1.36 14.04 -5.99
C LEU A 133 2.23 15.17 -5.41
N LYS A 134 3.27 15.57 -6.15
CA LYS A 134 4.13 16.69 -5.78
C LYS A 134 3.38 18.02 -5.82
N ILE A 135 2.51 18.22 -6.81
CA ILE A 135 1.69 19.43 -6.96
C ILE A 135 0.72 19.58 -5.79
N ILE A 136 0.10 18.47 -5.39
CA ILE A 136 -0.88 18.43 -4.31
C ILE A 136 -0.21 18.53 -2.93
N GLY A 137 1.07 18.22 -2.82
CA GLY A 137 1.84 18.29 -1.57
C GLY A 137 1.61 17.11 -0.63
N VAL A 138 0.93 16.07 -1.08
CA VAL A 138 0.62 14.85 -0.29
C VAL A 138 1.57 13.69 -0.58
N GLY A 139 2.56 13.87 -1.47
CA GLY A 139 3.45 12.80 -1.91
C GLY A 139 4.16 12.05 -0.78
N ASP A 140 4.74 12.77 0.19
CA ASP A 140 5.47 12.15 1.31
C ASP A 140 4.52 11.39 2.25
N GLN A 141 3.33 11.94 2.50
CA GLN A 141 2.30 11.30 3.34
C GLN A 141 1.73 10.04 2.67
N LEU A 142 1.47 10.12 1.36
CA LEU A 142 0.99 8.95 0.60
C LEU A 142 2.05 7.85 0.58
N PHE A 143 3.33 8.20 0.37
CA PHE A 143 4.42 7.23 0.40
C PHE A 143 4.52 6.50 1.74
N GLN A 144 4.40 7.22 2.86
CA GLN A 144 4.38 6.61 4.20
C GLN A 144 3.19 5.65 4.39
N LEU A 145 2.00 6.03 3.92
CA LEU A 145 0.82 5.16 4.01
C LEU A 145 0.95 3.92 3.12
N GLU A 146 1.57 4.04 1.94
CA GLU A 146 1.86 2.90 1.06
C GLU A 146 2.87 1.92 1.67
N GLU A 147 3.94 2.44 2.30
CA GLU A 147 4.93 1.63 3.02
C GLU A 147 4.27 0.88 4.19
N GLN A 148 3.46 1.58 4.99
CA GLN A 148 2.70 0.97 6.10
C GLN A 148 1.72 -0.10 5.61
N GLU A 149 0.98 0.15 4.52
CA GLU A 149 0.07 -0.86 3.96
C GLU A 149 0.85 -2.10 3.51
N HIS A 150 1.97 -1.91 2.81
CA HIS A 150 2.80 -3.00 2.32
C HIS A 150 3.35 -3.85 3.46
N ASP A 151 3.86 -3.23 4.52
CA ASP A 151 4.36 -3.93 5.70
C ASP A 151 3.25 -4.70 6.43
N MET A 152 2.09 -4.08 6.62
CA MET A 152 0.94 -4.75 7.23
C MET A 152 0.40 -5.89 6.37
N TYR A 153 0.41 -5.74 5.05
CA TYR A 153 0.02 -6.79 4.12
C TYR A 153 0.96 -8.00 4.23
N ASN A 154 2.28 -7.77 4.29
CA ASN A 154 3.27 -8.83 4.45
C ASN A 154 3.11 -9.54 5.80
N GLN A 155 2.90 -8.79 6.88
CA GLN A 155 2.60 -9.36 8.19
C GLN A 155 1.31 -10.20 8.16
N ARG A 156 0.24 -9.68 7.55
CA ARG A 156 -1.03 -10.41 7.40
C ARG A 156 -0.85 -11.69 6.60
N HIS A 157 -0.05 -11.66 5.53
CA HIS A 157 0.23 -12.83 4.72
C HIS A 157 0.92 -13.92 5.53
N ALA A 158 1.95 -13.56 6.31
CA ALA A 158 2.64 -14.49 7.21
C ALA A 158 1.70 -15.06 8.28
N ILE A 159 0.90 -14.22 8.93
CA ILE A 159 -0.10 -14.65 9.93
C ILE A 159 -1.16 -15.56 9.30
N GLY A 160 -1.62 -15.28 8.07
CA GLY A 160 -2.55 -16.13 7.34
C GLY A 160 -2.00 -17.54 7.10
N GLN A 161 -0.72 -17.65 6.72
CA GLN A 161 -0.05 -18.95 6.57
C GLN A 161 0.01 -19.74 7.90
N ILE A 162 0.34 -19.06 9.01
CA ILE A 162 0.41 -19.68 10.34
C ILE A 162 -0.99 -20.10 10.82
N MET A 163 -1.99 -19.24 10.62
CA MET A 163 -3.38 -19.51 10.94
C MET A 163 -3.86 -20.78 10.22
N ASP A 164 -3.64 -20.88 8.91
CA ASP A 164 -4.03 -22.05 8.12
C ASP A 164 -3.36 -23.34 8.62
N GLN A 165 -2.08 -23.27 9.01
CA GLN A 165 -1.37 -24.40 9.62
C GLN A 165 -1.97 -24.80 10.97
N LYS A 166 -2.27 -23.83 11.84
CA LYS A 166 -2.84 -24.06 13.17
C LYS A 166 -4.26 -24.61 13.11
N VAL A 167 -5.09 -24.11 12.19
CA VAL A 167 -6.45 -24.62 11.95
C VAL A 167 -6.41 -26.07 11.47
N LYS A 168 -5.48 -26.42 10.56
CA LYS A 168 -5.30 -27.81 10.11
C LYS A 168 -4.84 -28.71 11.25
N PHE A 169 -3.83 -28.27 12.00
CA PHE A 169 -3.32 -28.99 13.16
C PHE A 169 -4.41 -29.27 14.20
N ALA A 170 -5.25 -28.28 14.54
CA ALA A 170 -6.35 -28.44 15.48
C ALA A 170 -7.42 -29.43 14.98
N LYS A 171 -7.74 -29.41 13.67
CA LYS A 171 -8.68 -30.35 13.06
C LYS A 171 -8.19 -31.79 13.05
N GLU A 172 -6.87 -31.99 12.98
CA GLU A 172 -6.24 -33.31 12.97
C GLU A 172 -6.07 -33.89 14.39
N GLN A 173 -6.28 -33.10 15.44
CA GLN A 173 -6.20 -33.61 16.82
C GLN A 173 -7.34 -34.60 17.16
N PRO A 174 -7.03 -35.72 17.83
CA PRO A 174 -8.03 -36.65 18.34
C PRO A 174 -9.00 -35.95 19.30
N TYR A 175 -10.27 -36.34 19.27
CA TYR A 175 -11.28 -35.84 20.21
C TYR A 175 -12.14 -36.99 20.70
N TYR A 176 -12.27 -37.09 22.03
CA TYR A 176 -12.95 -38.15 22.73
C TYR A 176 -14.16 -37.59 23.47
N PRO A 177 -15.39 -37.72 22.93
CA PRO A 177 -16.58 -37.07 23.49
C PRO A 177 -17.01 -37.62 24.85
N ASP A 178 -16.60 -38.85 25.18
CA ASP A 178 -17.00 -39.56 26.40
C ASP A 178 -16.04 -39.32 27.59
N ALA A 179 -14.95 -38.57 27.39
CA ALA A 179 -13.98 -38.29 28.44
C ALA A 179 -14.44 -37.14 29.36
N PRO A 180 -14.20 -37.21 30.69
CA PRO A 180 -14.50 -36.12 31.63
C PRO A 180 -13.78 -34.81 31.28
N LYS A 181 -14.33 -33.67 31.70
CA LYS A 181 -13.74 -32.35 31.40
C LYS A 181 -12.50 -32.00 32.23
N GLU A 182 -12.28 -32.70 33.35
CA GLU A 182 -11.19 -32.43 34.29
C GLU A 182 -10.47 -33.74 34.63
N ILE A 183 -9.16 -33.64 34.88
CA ILE A 183 -8.30 -34.77 35.25
C ILE A 183 -8.75 -35.33 36.60
N VAL A 184 -8.96 -36.64 36.67
CA VAL A 184 -9.37 -37.32 37.91
C VAL A 184 -8.10 -37.60 38.73
N SER A 185 -8.05 -37.09 39.97
CA SER A 185 -6.88 -37.20 40.85
C SER A 185 -6.78 -38.60 41.49
N ALA A 186 -5.80 -39.40 41.05
CA ALA A 186 -5.51 -40.73 41.58
C ALA A 186 -4.73 -40.73 42.93
N SER A 187 -4.43 -39.55 43.48
CA SER A 187 -3.60 -39.39 44.69
C SER A 187 -4.15 -40.16 45.90
N ASP A 188 -5.47 -40.14 46.09
CA ASP A 188 -6.12 -40.74 47.27
C ASP A 188 -6.18 -42.29 47.17
N LEU A 189 -6.23 -42.84 45.96
CA LEU A 189 -6.26 -44.28 45.73
C LEU A 189 -4.86 -44.90 45.86
N ILE A 190 -3.83 -44.19 45.40
CA ILE A 190 -2.42 -44.61 45.56
C ILE A 190 -2.03 -44.63 47.05
N SER A 191 -2.49 -43.64 47.83
CA SER A 191 -2.26 -43.62 49.28
C SER A 191 -2.93 -44.81 49.99
N LYS A 192 -4.16 -45.17 49.61
CA LYS A 192 -4.86 -46.32 50.19
C LYS A 192 -4.21 -47.66 49.83
N GLN A 193 -3.72 -47.82 48.60
CA GLN A 193 -3.02 -49.03 48.17
C GLN A 193 -1.74 -49.25 48.99
N SER A 194 -0.94 -48.20 49.18
CA SER A 194 0.32 -48.29 49.94
C SER A 194 0.09 -48.63 51.42
N GLU A 195 -1.01 -48.16 52.02
CA GLU A 195 -1.38 -48.49 53.39
C GLU A 195 -1.83 -49.95 53.55
N ILE A 196 -2.59 -50.48 52.59
CA ILE A 196 -3.00 -51.90 52.56
C ILE A 196 -1.79 -52.82 52.37
N LEU A 197 -0.86 -52.46 51.47
CA LEU A 197 0.38 -53.22 51.25
C LEU A 197 1.27 -53.25 52.49
N ALA A 198 1.37 -52.12 53.22
CA ALA A 198 2.11 -52.04 54.48
C ALA A 198 1.49 -52.95 55.56
N ARG A 199 0.15 -52.93 55.71
CA ARG A 199 -0.59 -53.76 56.66
C ARG A 199 -0.45 -55.26 56.36
N ASN A 200 -0.56 -55.65 55.09
CA ASN A 200 -0.39 -57.03 54.65
C ASN A 200 1.06 -57.54 54.87
N GLY A 201 2.06 -56.67 54.63
CA GLY A 201 3.47 -56.99 54.92
C GLY A 201 3.75 -57.24 56.40
N GLU A 202 3.12 -56.50 57.31
CA GLU A 202 3.21 -56.76 58.75
C GLU A 202 2.51 -58.06 59.18
N ASN A 203 1.34 -58.35 58.62
CA ASN A 203 0.62 -59.60 58.87
C ASN A 203 1.43 -60.82 58.43
N GLN A 204 2.11 -60.74 57.29
CA GLN A 204 2.98 -61.81 56.81
C GLN A 204 4.19 -62.04 57.74
N LYS A 205 4.82 -60.97 58.25
CA LYS A 205 5.90 -61.08 59.25
C LYS A 205 5.43 -61.78 60.52
N LYS A 206 4.23 -61.45 61.03
CA LYS A 206 3.62 -62.10 62.20
C LYS A 206 3.36 -63.59 61.96
N ARG A 207 2.90 -63.98 60.76
CA ARG A 207 2.72 -65.39 60.36
C ARG A 207 4.03 -66.15 60.33
N SER A 208 5.08 -65.58 59.76
CA SER A 208 6.41 -66.22 59.72
C SER A 208 7.03 -66.38 61.11
N GLN A 209 6.84 -65.41 62.01
CA GLN A 209 7.28 -65.52 63.41
C GLN A 209 6.55 -66.62 64.17
N LEU A 210 5.23 -66.77 63.97
CA LEU A 210 4.45 -67.87 64.56
C LEU A 210 4.98 -69.23 64.11
N GLN A 211 5.25 -69.39 62.82
CA GLN A 211 5.77 -70.65 62.28
C GLN A 211 7.16 -71.00 62.83
N GLN A 212 8.05 -70.00 62.99
CA GLN A 212 9.35 -70.20 63.64
C GLN A 212 9.21 -70.60 65.11
N LEU A 213 8.31 -69.96 65.85
CA LEU A 213 8.04 -70.28 67.25
C LEU A 213 7.42 -71.66 67.42
N GLN A 214 6.56 -72.10 66.49
CA GLN A 214 6.01 -73.46 66.49
C GLN A 214 7.08 -74.52 66.26
N GLN A 215 8.01 -74.28 65.33
CA GLN A 215 9.14 -75.19 65.09
C GLN A 215 10.11 -75.22 66.29
N GLN A 216 10.36 -74.05 66.92
CA GLN A 216 11.11 -74.00 68.17
C GLN A 216 10.39 -74.75 69.29
N PHE A 217 9.09 -74.57 69.44
CA PHE A 217 8.28 -75.25 70.45
C PHE A 217 8.29 -76.78 70.27
N GLU A 218 8.22 -77.30 69.05
CA GLU A 218 8.33 -78.75 68.79
C GLU A 218 9.73 -79.28 69.09
N PHE A 219 10.78 -78.56 68.69
CA PHE A 219 12.17 -78.91 68.99
C PHE A 219 12.44 -78.88 70.50
N GLU A 220 11.95 -77.85 71.17
CA GLU A 220 12.01 -77.70 72.63
C GLU A 220 11.19 -78.79 73.32
N ASN A 221 10.02 -79.19 72.81
CA ASN A 221 9.25 -80.30 73.38
C ASN A 221 9.95 -81.64 73.24
N GLN A 222 10.59 -81.92 72.10
CA GLN A 222 11.42 -83.13 71.95
C GLN A 222 12.60 -83.10 72.92
N ARG A 223 13.22 -81.92 73.10
CA ARG A 223 14.31 -81.73 74.06
C ARG A 223 13.83 -81.82 75.51
N ILE A 224 12.61 -81.35 75.79
CA ILE A 224 11.94 -81.45 77.09
C ILE A 224 11.63 -82.91 77.38
N GLN A 225 11.15 -83.73 76.43
CA GLN A 225 10.94 -85.17 76.67
C GLN A 225 12.26 -85.90 76.99
N GLU A 226 13.35 -85.56 76.31
CA GLU A 226 14.70 -86.06 76.64
C GLU A 226 15.15 -85.63 78.05
N LEU A 227 14.85 -84.39 78.42
CA LEU A 227 15.21 -83.80 79.72
C LEU A 227 14.24 -84.20 80.82
N GLU A 228 12.97 -84.51 80.57
CA GLU A 228 11.94 -84.94 81.54
C GLU A 228 12.28 -86.30 82.13
N MET A 229 12.91 -87.16 81.32
CA MET A 229 13.55 -88.39 81.75
C MET A 229 14.74 -88.12 82.71
N GLN A 230 15.37 -86.95 82.63
CA GLN A 230 16.41 -86.46 83.55
C GLN A 230 15.84 -85.60 84.70
N LEU A 231 14.63 -85.03 84.53
CA LEU A 231 14.02 -84.03 85.41
C LEU A 231 13.03 -84.67 86.40
N ASP A 232 12.61 -85.92 86.21
CA ASP A 232 12.00 -86.71 87.30
C ASP A 232 12.95 -86.83 88.51
N GLU A 233 14.26 -86.72 88.27
CA GLU A 233 15.30 -86.59 89.30
C GLU A 233 15.38 -85.17 89.92
N LEU A 234 14.93 -84.13 89.20
CA LEU A 234 15.04 -82.71 89.58
C LEU A 234 13.71 -82.02 89.95
N LYS A 235 12.56 -82.73 89.90
CA LYS A 235 11.21 -82.27 90.30
C LYS A 235 11.08 -81.85 91.77
N ASN A 236 12.09 -82.11 92.61
CA ASN A 236 12.15 -81.53 93.96
C ASN A 236 12.62 -80.04 93.98
N THR A 237 13.01 -79.52 92.82
CA THR A 237 13.63 -78.20 92.55
C THR A 237 12.81 -76.94 92.84
N HIS A 238 11.81 -76.59 92.02
CA HIS A 238 11.30 -75.21 91.96
C HIS A 238 10.12 -75.12 90.97
N SER A 239 8.86 -74.84 91.25
CA SER A 239 8.12 -74.09 92.28
C SER A 239 8.23 -72.55 92.27
N LYS A 240 9.15 -71.91 91.53
CA LYS A 240 9.21 -70.42 91.48
C LYS A 240 8.97 -69.74 90.13
N THR A 241 8.91 -70.46 89.02
CA THR A 241 8.76 -69.84 87.68
C THR A 241 7.30 -69.73 87.22
N THR A 242 6.35 -70.14 88.07
CA THR A 242 4.92 -70.24 87.77
C THR A 242 4.22 -68.88 87.62
N THR A 243 4.83 -67.78 88.05
CA THR A 243 4.18 -66.46 88.12
C THR A 243 4.34 -65.56 86.88
N ASP A 244 5.25 -65.85 85.95
CA ASP A 244 5.50 -64.98 84.78
C ASP A 244 4.69 -65.38 83.51
N LEU A 245 3.94 -66.49 83.57
CA LEU A 245 3.23 -67.07 82.42
C LEU A 245 1.78 -66.56 82.25
N GLU A 246 1.21 -65.89 83.25
CA GLU A 246 -0.19 -65.45 83.23
C GLU A 246 -0.45 -64.17 82.42
N ILE A 247 0.59 -63.42 82.02
CA ILE A 247 0.43 -62.14 81.27
C ILE A 247 0.39 -62.35 79.74
N ALA A 248 0.83 -63.49 79.22
CA ALA A 248 1.03 -63.70 77.79
C ALA A 248 -0.09 -64.46 77.06
N ASN A 249 -1.34 -64.41 77.53
CA ASN A 249 -2.47 -65.01 76.82
C ASN A 249 -3.72 -64.13 76.81
N LYS A 250 -3.72 -63.14 75.90
CA LYS A 250 -4.94 -62.69 75.21
C LYS A 250 -4.62 -61.95 73.91
N THR A 251 -5.34 -62.35 72.87
CA THR A 251 -5.61 -61.65 71.58
C THR A 251 -4.76 -62.04 70.37
N VAL A 252 -5.10 -63.17 69.72
CA VAL A 252 -4.80 -63.43 68.30
C VAL A 252 -5.96 -64.21 67.66
N GLN A 253 -7.11 -63.56 67.44
CA GLN A 253 -8.18 -64.11 66.60
C GLN A 253 -8.83 -63.12 65.63
N GLU A 254 -8.26 -61.93 65.42
CA GLU A 254 -8.77 -60.94 64.47
C GLU A 254 -7.65 -60.40 63.55
N LEU A 255 -7.21 -61.20 62.59
CA LEU A 255 -6.40 -60.71 61.46
C LEU A 255 -6.96 -61.33 60.16
N GLN A 256 -7.77 -60.55 59.44
CA GLN A 256 -8.15 -60.81 58.06
C GLN A 256 -7.37 -59.86 57.13
N ASP A 257 -6.90 -60.38 56.00
CA ASP A 257 -6.19 -59.59 54.98
C ASP A 257 -7.20 -58.93 54.02
N GLU A 258 -6.95 -57.68 53.61
CA GLU A 258 -7.78 -56.92 52.66
C GLU A 258 -7.23 -57.07 51.22
N SER A 259 -8.10 -57.28 50.23
CA SER A 259 -7.74 -57.47 48.81
C SER A 259 -7.51 -56.14 48.08
N THR A 260 -6.41 -56.03 47.32
CA THR A 260 -6.05 -54.84 46.53
C THR A 260 -6.56 -54.87 45.08
N GLU A 261 -7.20 -55.96 44.63
CA GLU A 261 -7.59 -56.15 43.22
C GLU A 261 -8.62 -55.13 42.72
N GLU A 262 -9.56 -54.69 43.56
CA GLU A 262 -10.51 -53.64 43.17
C GLU A 262 -9.84 -52.26 43.05
N LEU A 263 -8.79 -51.99 43.84
CA LEU A 263 -8.08 -50.71 43.78
C LEU A 263 -7.21 -50.61 42.51
N GLU A 264 -6.55 -51.69 42.12
CA GLU A 264 -5.68 -51.74 40.93
C GLU A 264 -6.48 -51.56 39.62
N LYS A 265 -7.68 -52.14 39.54
CA LYS A 265 -8.59 -51.92 38.39
C LYS A 265 -9.03 -50.46 38.28
N ASN A 266 -9.40 -49.84 39.41
CA ASN A 266 -9.82 -48.44 39.43
C ASN A 266 -8.68 -47.47 39.03
N ILE A 267 -7.42 -47.77 39.39
CA ILE A 267 -6.27 -46.94 39.01
C ILE A 267 -5.98 -47.04 37.50
N ALA A 268 -6.02 -48.24 36.92
CA ALA A 268 -5.81 -48.42 35.49
C ALA A 268 -6.90 -47.75 34.63
N GLU A 269 -8.16 -47.79 35.08
CA GLU A 269 -9.26 -47.08 34.42
C GLU A 269 -9.11 -45.56 34.50
N ILE A 270 -8.65 -45.01 35.64
CA ILE A 270 -8.40 -43.58 35.81
C ILE A 270 -7.24 -43.09 34.92
N ASP A 271 -6.18 -43.88 34.74
CA ASP A 271 -5.06 -43.51 33.87
C ASP A 271 -5.46 -43.47 32.38
N GLU A 272 -6.29 -44.41 31.92
CA GLU A 272 -6.81 -44.42 30.55
C GLU A 272 -7.76 -43.23 30.32
N VAL A 273 -8.66 -42.96 31.27
CA VAL A 273 -9.53 -41.78 31.23
C VAL A 273 -8.70 -40.49 31.17
N ASN A 274 -7.68 -40.35 32.01
CA ASN A 274 -6.79 -39.18 32.03
C ASN A 274 -6.00 -39.01 30.73
N ARG A 275 -5.65 -40.10 30.02
CA ARG A 275 -5.04 -40.03 28.68
C ARG A 275 -5.98 -39.36 27.68
N LEU A 276 -7.27 -39.72 27.71
CA LEU A 276 -8.28 -39.15 26.82
C LEU A 276 -8.57 -37.68 27.16
N VAL A 277 -8.61 -37.33 28.46
CA VAL A 277 -8.76 -35.93 28.90
C VAL A 277 -7.59 -35.06 28.45
N ARG A 278 -6.35 -35.56 28.52
CA ARG A 278 -5.16 -34.84 28.02
C ARG A 278 -5.23 -34.59 26.52
N ALA A 279 -5.65 -35.59 25.74
CA ALA A 279 -5.82 -35.42 24.29
C ALA A 279 -6.87 -34.36 23.95
N ASN A 280 -7.98 -34.30 24.70
CA ASN A 280 -8.99 -33.25 24.52
C ASN A 280 -8.46 -31.86 24.92
N LEU A 281 -7.71 -31.75 26.02
CA LEU A 281 -7.09 -30.48 26.44
C LEU A 281 -6.05 -29.98 25.41
N ASP A 282 -5.29 -30.88 24.79
CA ASP A 282 -4.34 -30.54 23.73
C ASP A 282 -5.07 -30.04 22.47
N LYS A 283 -6.23 -30.63 22.15
CA LYS A 283 -7.09 -30.14 21.07
C LYS A 283 -7.69 -28.77 21.38
N ASP A 284 -8.26 -28.57 22.57
CA ASP A 284 -8.84 -27.28 22.98
C ASP A 284 -7.78 -26.17 22.91
N LYS A 285 -6.55 -26.47 23.37
CA LYS A 285 -5.42 -25.55 23.25
C LYS A 285 -5.05 -25.25 21.80
N ALA A 286 -5.05 -26.25 20.93
CA ALA A 286 -4.78 -26.06 19.50
C ALA A 286 -5.87 -25.22 18.81
N GLU A 287 -7.14 -25.38 19.20
CA GLU A 287 -8.25 -24.57 18.70
C GLU A 287 -8.16 -23.11 19.19
N ASP A 288 -7.78 -22.89 20.45
CA ASP A 288 -7.61 -21.55 20.99
C ASP A 288 -6.40 -20.81 20.37
N ASP A 289 -5.29 -21.51 20.14
CA ASP A 289 -4.16 -20.99 19.35
C ASP A 289 -4.64 -20.54 17.95
N ALA A 290 -5.43 -21.37 17.26
CA ALA A 290 -5.96 -21.04 15.94
C ALA A 290 -6.88 -19.81 15.96
N LYS A 291 -7.75 -19.69 16.98
CA LYS A 291 -8.60 -18.50 17.17
C LYS A 291 -7.79 -17.23 17.40
N GLN A 292 -6.69 -17.29 18.16
CA GLN A 292 -5.82 -16.12 18.38
C GLN A 292 -5.21 -15.62 17.06
N TYR A 293 -4.69 -16.52 16.22
CA TYR A 293 -4.16 -16.12 14.91
C TYR A 293 -5.25 -15.59 13.97
N GLN A 294 -6.48 -16.13 14.05
CA GLN A 294 -7.62 -15.61 13.30
C GLN A 294 -8.00 -14.18 13.75
N GLN A 295 -7.97 -13.89 15.04
CA GLN A 295 -8.18 -12.53 15.56
C GLN A 295 -7.10 -11.57 15.04
N GLN A 296 -5.82 -11.96 15.11
CA GLN A 296 -4.72 -11.14 14.57
C GLN A 296 -4.85 -10.88 13.07
N TYR A 297 -5.28 -11.88 12.29
CA TYR A 297 -5.55 -11.73 10.86
C TYR A 297 -6.67 -10.71 10.58
N ASN A 298 -7.76 -10.79 11.35
CA ASN A 298 -8.89 -9.87 11.23
C ASN A 298 -8.52 -8.43 11.64
N GLU A 299 -7.72 -8.28 12.69
CA GLU A 299 -7.18 -6.98 13.11
C GLU A 299 -6.29 -6.36 12.04
N LEU A 300 -5.35 -7.12 11.47
CA LEU A 300 -4.48 -6.65 10.39
C LEU A 300 -5.29 -6.28 9.15
N THR A 301 -6.31 -7.08 8.80
CA THR A 301 -7.22 -6.76 7.69
C THR A 301 -7.96 -5.44 7.94
N SER A 302 -8.44 -5.22 9.17
CA SER A 302 -9.13 -3.97 9.53
C SER A 302 -8.18 -2.76 9.46
N LYS A 303 -6.93 -2.91 9.93
CA LYS A 303 -5.91 -1.84 9.84
C LYS A 303 -5.53 -1.52 8.38
N ILE A 304 -5.37 -2.53 7.53
CA ILE A 304 -5.12 -2.33 6.09
C ILE A 304 -6.28 -1.57 5.43
N ASN A 305 -7.52 -1.95 5.71
CA ASN A 305 -8.69 -1.24 5.18
C ASN A 305 -8.72 0.22 5.65
N LYS A 306 -8.39 0.47 6.92
CA LYS A 306 -8.29 1.83 7.44
C LYS A 306 -7.20 2.65 6.74
N ILE A 307 -6.01 2.09 6.51
CA ILE A 307 -4.95 2.78 5.76
C ILE A 307 -5.41 3.09 4.33
N ARG A 308 -6.14 2.18 3.68
CA ARG A 308 -6.72 2.43 2.35
C ARG A 308 -7.72 3.57 2.37
N GLU A 309 -8.61 3.60 3.36
CA GLU A 309 -9.54 4.71 3.58
C GLU A 309 -8.78 6.03 3.81
N GLU A 310 -7.76 6.05 4.65
CA GLU A 310 -6.91 7.22 4.91
C GLU A 310 -6.21 7.72 3.63
N LYS A 311 -5.72 6.81 2.76
CA LYS A 311 -5.15 7.18 1.45
C LYS A 311 -6.18 7.80 0.52
N THR A 312 -7.36 7.22 0.43
CA THR A 312 -8.46 7.76 -0.37
C THR A 312 -8.90 9.13 0.17
N GLU A 313 -8.98 9.27 1.49
CA GLU A 313 -9.34 10.52 2.15
C GLU A 313 -8.28 11.61 1.91
N LEU A 314 -7.00 11.25 1.95
CA LEU A 314 -5.88 12.14 1.64
C LEU A 314 -5.96 12.69 0.20
N LEU A 315 -6.31 11.83 -0.75
CA LEU A 315 -6.47 12.21 -2.16
C LEU A 315 -7.76 12.97 -2.43
N ASN A 316 -8.83 12.74 -1.66
CA ASN A 316 -10.11 13.44 -1.81
C ASN A 316 -10.12 14.83 -1.17
N HIS A 317 -9.39 15.03 -0.06
CA HIS A 317 -9.26 16.35 0.58
C HIS A 317 -8.23 17.24 -0.12
N ALA A 318 -7.40 16.65 -0.96
CA ALA A 318 -6.49 17.36 -1.82
C ALA A 318 -7.23 18.17 -2.88
N GLU A 319 -6.86 19.44 -3.06
CA GLU A 319 -7.34 20.25 -4.18
C GLU A 319 -6.75 19.76 -5.51
N LEU A 320 -7.41 18.75 -6.09
CA LEU A 320 -7.04 18.19 -7.37
C LEU A 320 -7.19 19.23 -8.50
N PRO A 321 -6.30 19.23 -9.51
CA PRO A 321 -6.37 20.15 -10.65
C PRO A 321 -7.65 20.02 -11.51
N LEU A 322 -8.28 18.85 -11.49
CA LEU A 322 -9.43 18.51 -12.32
C LEU A 322 -10.33 17.54 -11.55
N GLU A 323 -11.65 17.75 -11.60
CA GLU A 323 -12.62 16.83 -11.01
C GLU A 323 -12.52 15.45 -11.66
N GLY A 324 -12.63 14.38 -10.87
CA GLY A 324 -12.50 13.00 -11.35
C GLY A 324 -11.06 12.50 -11.55
N LEU A 325 -10.05 13.36 -11.35
CA LEU A 325 -8.64 12.96 -11.34
C LEU A 325 -8.26 12.27 -10.03
N SER A 326 -7.50 11.18 -10.08
CA SER A 326 -7.02 10.49 -8.89
C SER A 326 -5.70 9.75 -9.15
N VAL A 327 -5.12 9.19 -8.09
CA VAL A 327 -3.95 8.31 -8.15
C VAL A 327 -4.31 6.99 -7.49
N VAL A 328 -4.26 5.90 -8.26
CA VAL A 328 -4.56 4.54 -7.80
C VAL A 328 -3.38 3.66 -8.13
N ASP A 329 -2.84 2.94 -7.14
CA ASP A 329 -1.66 2.07 -7.29
C ASP A 329 -0.43 2.76 -7.92
N GLY A 330 -0.24 4.05 -7.61
CA GLY A 330 0.84 4.86 -8.17
C GLY A 330 0.66 5.22 -9.66
N GLU A 331 -0.52 5.01 -10.22
CA GLU A 331 -0.89 5.41 -11.57
C GLU A 331 -1.95 6.51 -11.56
N LEU A 332 -1.86 7.41 -12.53
CA LEU A 332 -2.83 8.48 -12.71
C LEU A 332 -4.11 7.93 -13.36
N THR A 333 -5.25 8.20 -12.73
CA THR A 333 -6.58 7.84 -13.22
C THR A 333 -7.47 9.06 -13.37
N TYR A 334 -8.39 9.01 -14.33
CA TYR A 334 -9.37 10.07 -14.58
C TYR A 334 -10.70 9.40 -14.91
N ASN A 335 -11.77 9.74 -14.17
CA ASN A 335 -13.08 9.10 -14.28
C ASN A 335 -12.98 7.56 -14.25
N GLU A 336 -12.21 7.02 -13.30
CA GLU A 336 -11.94 5.59 -13.11
C GLU A 336 -11.15 4.90 -14.24
N GLN A 337 -10.70 5.64 -15.25
CA GLN A 337 -9.90 5.12 -16.36
C GLN A 337 -8.41 5.37 -16.13
N LYS A 338 -7.58 4.38 -16.48
CA LYS A 338 -6.12 4.52 -16.54
C LYS A 338 -5.69 5.32 -17.78
N TRP A 339 -4.50 5.91 -17.74
CA TRP A 339 -3.95 6.76 -18.79
C TRP A 339 -4.06 6.18 -20.22
N ASP A 340 -3.76 4.89 -20.37
CA ASP A 340 -3.80 4.16 -21.65
C ASP A 340 -5.20 3.95 -22.22
N ASN A 341 -6.22 3.98 -21.34
CA ASN A 341 -7.62 3.82 -21.70
C ASN A 341 -8.36 5.17 -21.86
N MET A 342 -7.72 6.29 -21.50
CA MET A 342 -8.30 7.63 -21.67
C MET A 342 -8.39 8.01 -23.15
N SER A 343 -9.41 8.78 -23.51
CA SER A 343 -9.46 9.41 -24.83
C SER A 343 -8.33 10.44 -24.99
N GLY A 344 -7.93 10.74 -26.23
CA GLY A 344 -6.93 11.78 -26.49
C GLY A 344 -7.35 13.16 -25.95
N SER A 345 -8.65 13.45 -25.94
CA SER A 345 -9.23 14.67 -25.36
C SER A 345 -9.01 14.71 -23.84
N ASP A 346 -9.33 13.62 -23.15
CA ASP A 346 -9.16 13.53 -21.70
C ASP A 346 -7.68 13.63 -21.31
N GLN A 347 -6.79 12.96 -22.03
CA GLN A 347 -5.35 13.08 -21.81
C GLN A 347 -4.87 14.54 -21.92
N LEU A 348 -5.39 15.32 -22.88
CA LEU A 348 -5.06 16.75 -22.99
C LEU A 348 -5.65 17.59 -21.87
N LYS A 349 -6.91 17.40 -21.51
CA LYS A 349 -7.56 18.12 -20.40
C LYS A 349 -6.82 17.86 -19.09
N VAL A 350 -6.53 16.59 -18.80
CA VAL A 350 -5.76 16.16 -17.63
C VAL A 350 -4.35 16.76 -17.65
N SER A 351 -3.61 16.63 -18.76
CA SER A 351 -2.26 17.20 -18.88
C SER A 351 -2.27 18.71 -18.66
N THR A 352 -3.21 19.40 -19.30
CA THR A 352 -3.36 20.85 -19.21
C THR A 352 -3.69 21.29 -17.79
N ALA A 353 -4.62 20.61 -17.13
CA ALA A 353 -5.00 20.91 -15.75
C ALA A 353 -3.83 20.74 -14.78
N ILE A 354 -3.06 19.65 -14.92
CA ILE A 354 -1.87 19.37 -14.08
C ILE A 354 -0.81 20.46 -14.26
N VAL A 355 -0.49 20.82 -15.51
CA VAL A 355 0.50 21.87 -15.79
C VAL A 355 0.06 23.23 -15.24
N ARG A 356 -1.23 23.55 -15.33
CA ARG A 356 -1.79 24.78 -14.75
C ARG A 356 -1.65 24.82 -13.24
N LYS A 357 -2.00 23.73 -12.53
CA LYS A 357 -1.87 23.70 -11.06
C LYS A 357 -0.40 23.73 -10.62
N LEU A 358 0.51 23.19 -11.42
CA LEU A 358 1.96 23.30 -11.19
C LEU A 358 2.44 24.76 -11.21
N LYS A 359 1.87 25.60 -12.11
CA LYS A 359 2.20 27.02 -12.17
C LYS A 359 1.00 27.87 -12.59
N PRO A 360 0.17 28.32 -11.63
CA PRO A 360 -1.05 29.08 -11.92
C PRO A 360 -0.79 30.41 -12.64
N ASP A 361 0.40 30.99 -12.47
CA ASP A 361 0.81 32.23 -13.15
C ASP A 361 1.12 32.03 -14.64
N CYS A 362 1.30 30.79 -15.11
CA CYS A 362 1.50 30.45 -16.51
C CYS A 362 0.14 30.24 -17.19
N GLY A 363 -0.31 31.25 -17.95
CA GLY A 363 -1.63 31.28 -18.59
C GLY A 363 -1.65 30.79 -20.04
N PHE A 364 -0.58 30.18 -20.54
CA PHE A 364 -0.51 29.66 -21.90
C PHE A 364 0.08 28.25 -21.95
N ILE A 365 -0.24 27.48 -23.00
CA ILE A 365 0.30 26.14 -23.27
C ILE A 365 0.60 25.99 -24.77
N LEU A 366 1.69 25.31 -25.08
CA LEU A 366 2.08 24.96 -26.44
C LEU A 366 1.79 23.48 -26.73
N LEU A 367 1.12 23.20 -27.84
CA LEU A 367 0.67 21.86 -28.23
C LEU A 367 1.14 21.54 -29.65
N ASP A 368 2.04 20.56 -29.83
CA ASP A 368 2.41 20.10 -31.17
C ASP A 368 1.57 18.88 -31.56
N LYS A 369 1.15 18.81 -32.83
CA LYS A 369 0.53 17.64 -33.48
C LYS A 369 -0.87 17.27 -32.99
N LEU A 370 -1.84 18.18 -33.18
CA LEU A 370 -3.25 17.88 -32.94
C LEU A 370 -3.96 17.18 -34.12
N GLU A 371 -3.24 16.48 -35.00
CA GLU A 371 -3.84 15.81 -36.16
C GLU A 371 -4.71 14.61 -35.79
N GLN A 372 -4.44 13.98 -34.64
CA GLN A 372 -5.15 12.79 -34.18
C GLN A 372 -6.53 13.09 -33.58
N MET A 373 -6.92 14.37 -33.52
CA MET A 373 -8.17 14.81 -32.93
C MET A 373 -9.15 15.25 -34.00
N ASP A 374 -10.42 14.94 -33.81
CA ASP A 374 -11.51 15.34 -34.70
C ASP A 374 -11.94 16.80 -34.43
N ALA A 375 -12.71 17.39 -35.34
CA ALA A 375 -13.12 18.81 -35.22
C ALA A 375 -13.94 19.08 -33.95
N ASP A 376 -14.90 18.21 -33.63
CA ASP A 376 -15.76 18.34 -32.44
C ASP A 376 -14.93 18.33 -31.14
N VAL A 377 -13.91 17.48 -31.08
CA VAL A 377 -13.00 17.37 -29.93
C VAL A 377 -12.17 18.64 -29.76
N LEU A 378 -11.70 19.23 -30.86
CA LEU A 378 -10.95 20.48 -30.82
C LEU A 378 -11.82 21.67 -30.38
N GLU A 379 -13.09 21.69 -30.81
CA GLU A 379 -14.05 22.71 -30.38
C GLU A 379 -14.36 22.59 -28.89
N GLU A 380 -14.61 21.36 -28.40
CA GLU A 380 -14.84 21.10 -26.97
C GLU A 380 -13.61 21.48 -26.13
N PHE A 381 -12.41 21.09 -26.56
CA PHE A 381 -11.17 21.46 -25.88
C PHE A 381 -10.94 22.97 -25.91
N GLY A 382 -11.25 23.64 -27.03
CA GLY A 382 -11.19 25.09 -27.15
C GLY A 382 -12.13 25.82 -26.17
N LYS A 383 -13.39 25.38 -26.08
CA LYS A 383 -14.36 25.92 -25.10
C LYS A 383 -13.90 25.70 -23.67
N TRP A 384 -13.39 24.51 -23.36
CA TRP A 384 -12.85 24.23 -22.04
C TRP A 384 -11.67 25.15 -21.70
N LEU A 385 -10.75 25.41 -22.65
CA LEU A 385 -9.66 26.38 -22.44
C LEU A 385 -10.17 27.80 -22.19
N GLU A 386 -11.25 28.23 -22.86
CA GLU A 386 -11.88 29.54 -22.63
C GLU A 386 -12.49 29.64 -21.23
N GLU A 387 -13.23 28.61 -20.79
CA GLU A 387 -13.79 28.51 -19.43
C GLU A 387 -12.70 28.55 -18.36
N GLN A 388 -11.55 27.94 -18.66
CA GLN A 388 -10.39 27.91 -17.79
C GLN A 388 -9.52 29.18 -17.87
N ASP A 389 -9.86 30.17 -18.70
CA ASP A 389 -9.06 31.38 -18.96
C ASP A 389 -7.62 31.06 -19.39
N LEU A 390 -7.43 30.01 -20.20
CA LEU A 390 -6.13 29.56 -20.72
C LEU A 390 -5.98 29.87 -22.20
N GLN A 391 -4.74 30.15 -22.61
CA GLN A 391 -4.35 30.29 -24.02
C GLN A 391 -3.63 29.03 -24.50
N ALA A 392 -4.09 28.36 -25.54
CA ALA A 392 -3.34 27.29 -26.19
C ALA A 392 -2.91 27.69 -27.59
N ILE A 393 -1.64 27.48 -27.92
CA ILE A 393 -1.13 27.63 -29.29
C ILE A 393 -0.74 26.25 -29.78
N ALA A 394 -1.46 25.77 -30.80
CA ALA A 394 -1.35 24.41 -31.29
C ALA A 394 -0.91 24.35 -32.75
N THR A 395 -0.34 23.23 -33.18
CA THR A 395 -0.11 22.94 -34.60
C THR A 395 -1.02 21.81 -35.09
N ARG A 396 -1.49 21.93 -36.33
CA ARG A 396 -2.25 20.87 -37.00
C ARG A 396 -1.91 20.81 -38.49
N VAL A 397 -1.77 19.61 -39.05
CA VAL A 397 -1.70 19.40 -40.51
C VAL A 397 -3.10 19.51 -41.11
N SER A 398 -3.56 20.73 -41.29
CA SER A 398 -4.83 21.05 -41.95
C SER A 398 -4.77 22.43 -42.60
N VAL A 399 -5.65 22.70 -43.55
CA VAL A 399 -5.89 24.04 -44.11
C VAL A 399 -7.38 24.41 -44.04
N GLY A 400 -8.15 23.69 -43.22
CA GLY A 400 -9.57 23.92 -43.02
C GLY A 400 -9.88 25.12 -42.13
N GLU A 401 -11.18 25.37 -41.93
CA GLU A 401 -11.72 26.51 -41.19
C GLU A 401 -11.37 26.50 -39.70
N GLU A 402 -11.00 25.34 -39.14
CA GLU A 402 -10.56 25.23 -37.76
C GLU A 402 -9.19 25.88 -37.51
N CYS A 403 -8.40 26.14 -38.56
CA CYS A 403 -7.08 26.71 -38.43
C CYS A 403 -7.15 28.23 -38.35
N SER A 404 -6.80 28.80 -37.19
CA SER A 404 -6.76 30.25 -36.98
C SER A 404 -5.75 30.96 -37.88
N ILE A 405 -4.61 30.31 -38.16
CA ILE A 405 -3.52 30.87 -38.96
C ILE A 405 -3.00 29.77 -39.89
N ILE A 406 -2.85 30.04 -41.17
CA ILE A 406 -2.23 29.11 -42.12
C ILE A 406 -0.79 29.52 -42.36
N ILE A 407 0.13 28.59 -42.16
CA ILE A 407 1.55 28.77 -42.47
C ILE A 407 1.86 28.06 -43.79
N GLU A 408 2.41 28.82 -44.73
CA GLU A 408 2.83 28.35 -46.06
C GLU A 408 4.23 28.92 -46.38
N ASP A 409 5.16 28.03 -46.71
CA ASP A 409 6.56 28.32 -47.04
C ASP A 409 7.28 29.24 -46.03
N GLY A 410 7.00 29.01 -44.74
CA GLY A 410 7.61 29.78 -43.65
C GLY A 410 7.06 31.19 -43.46
N TYR A 411 5.96 31.54 -44.13
CA TYR A 411 5.19 32.77 -43.96
C TYR A 411 3.78 32.45 -43.44
N ILE A 412 3.13 33.45 -42.86
CA ILE A 412 1.68 33.40 -42.70
C ILE A 412 1.08 33.62 -44.09
N LYS A 413 0.24 32.70 -44.53
CA LYS A 413 -0.61 32.91 -45.69
C LYS A 413 -1.65 33.95 -45.31
N GLU A 414 -1.65 35.09 -45.99
CA GLU A 414 -2.76 36.04 -45.94
C GLU A 414 -3.99 35.31 -46.47
N ASN A 415 -4.82 34.81 -45.55
CA ASN A 415 -6.19 34.43 -45.89
C ASN A 415 -7.06 35.66 -45.65
N ASP A 416 -8.02 35.89 -46.55
CA ASP A 416 -9.07 36.93 -46.52
C ASP A 416 -10.02 36.88 -45.27
N TYR A 417 -9.60 36.27 -44.16
CA TYR A 417 -10.39 36.08 -42.94
C TYR A 417 -9.99 37.02 -41.79
N THR A 418 -9.53 38.22 -42.11
CA THR A 418 -9.51 39.33 -41.15
C THR A 418 -10.47 40.43 -41.61
N THR A 419 -11.49 40.64 -40.77
CA THR A 419 -12.50 41.71 -40.79
C THR A 419 -13.62 41.55 -41.83
N GLN A 420 -14.78 41.05 -41.40
CA GLN A 420 -16.02 41.69 -41.85
C GLN A 420 -15.96 43.14 -41.35
N PRO A 421 -15.89 44.17 -42.21
CA PRO A 421 -16.16 45.52 -41.78
C PRO A 421 -17.62 45.59 -41.28
N PRO A 422 -17.94 46.39 -40.26
CA PRO A 422 -19.33 46.60 -39.89
C PRO A 422 -20.09 47.10 -41.13
N ASN A 423 -21.25 46.50 -41.38
CA ASN A 423 -22.19 46.93 -42.42
C ASN A 423 -22.22 48.47 -42.50
N PRO A 424 -21.97 49.09 -43.65
CA PRO A 424 -22.24 50.51 -43.80
C PRO A 424 -23.74 50.69 -43.59
N THR A 425 -24.10 51.39 -42.51
CA THR A 425 -25.42 51.97 -42.33
C THR A 425 -25.81 52.69 -43.61
N ASN A 426 -26.88 52.23 -44.26
CA ASN A 426 -27.53 52.92 -45.36
C ASN A 426 -27.88 54.35 -44.93
N TRP A 427 -27.03 55.30 -45.30
CA TRP A 427 -27.41 56.70 -45.36
C TRP A 427 -28.30 56.87 -46.60
N LYS A 428 -29.58 57.18 -46.39
CA LYS A 428 -30.48 57.62 -47.44
C LYS A 428 -30.42 59.15 -47.49
N GLU A 429 -29.93 59.65 -48.61
CA GLU A 429 -29.98 61.07 -48.97
C GLU A 429 -31.43 61.46 -49.30
N GLY A 430 -31.99 62.45 -48.59
CA GLY A 430 -33.18 63.19 -49.04
C GLY A 430 -34.57 62.81 -48.51
N GLU A 431 -34.76 62.71 -47.19
CA GLU A 431 -36.08 62.92 -46.58
C GLU A 431 -35.99 64.09 -45.58
N PHE A 432 -36.64 65.20 -45.94
CA PHE A 432 -36.92 66.35 -45.07
C PHE A 432 -38.32 66.21 -44.48
#